data_AF-A0A6G1S273-F1
#
_entry.id   AF-A0A6G1S273-F1
#
_cell.length_a   1.000
_cell.length_b   1.000
_cell.length_c   1.000
_cell.angle_alpha   90.00
_cell.angle_beta   90.00
_cell.angle_gamma   90.00
#
_symmetry.space_group_name_H-M   'P 1'
#
loop_
_entity.id
_entity.type
_entity.pdbx_description
1 polymer ?
#
loop_
_entity_poly.entity_id
_entity_poly.type
_entity_poly.pdbx_seq_one_letter_code
_entity_poly.pdbx_strand_id
1 'polypeptide(L)'
;ECSAAHSTKCLMNELRCNSVKDCSDGSDEDNCPDLSCGKRLGNFYGSFASPDLFRADHSRSDLRCTWYVNTQDNRHVLLQLDLQLGYNDYVKVYDGIGERGD
;
A
#
# COMPACT_ATOMS: atom_id res chain seq x y z
N GLU A 1 -10.66 -2.70 11.39
CA GLU A 1 -11.58 -2.78 12.55
C GLU A 1 -12.63 -1.68 12.41
N CYS A 2 -13.87 -1.91 12.84
CA CYS A 2 -14.88 -0.85 12.91
C CYS A 2 -14.96 -0.34 14.34
N SER A 3 -14.83 0.97 14.54
CA SER A 3 -15.02 1.58 15.85
C SER A 3 -16.39 2.24 15.93
N ALA A 4 -17.39 1.53 16.47
CA ALA A 4 -18.63 2.17 16.88
C ALA A 4 -18.44 2.75 18.29
N ALA A 5 -19.17 3.82 18.64
CA ALA A 5 -19.00 4.67 19.83
C ALA A 5 -18.74 3.95 21.18
N HIS A 6 -19.03 2.65 21.32
CA HIS A 6 -18.74 1.83 22.50
C HIS A 6 -18.32 0.38 22.20
N SER A 7 -17.96 0.03 20.96
CA SER A 7 -17.56 -1.34 20.60
C SER A 7 -16.65 -1.39 19.36
N THR A 8 -15.55 -2.12 19.48
CA THR A 8 -14.68 -2.46 18.36
C THR A 8 -15.13 -3.78 17.75
N LYS A 9 -15.53 -3.76 16.48
CA LYS A 9 -15.81 -4.98 15.70
C LYS A 9 -14.57 -5.32 14.87
N CYS A 10 -14.05 -6.53 15.06
CA CYS A 10 -12.99 -7.05 14.19
C CYS A 10 -13.55 -7.31 12.79
N LEU A 11 -12.83 -6.83 11.78
CA LEU A 11 -13.08 -7.14 10.37
C LEU A 11 -11.98 -8.06 9.86
N MET A 12 -12.33 -8.93 8.91
CA MET A 12 -11.31 -9.63 8.13
C MET A 12 -10.56 -8.62 7.25
N ASN A 13 -9.31 -8.91 6.90
CA ASN A 13 -8.46 -7.95 6.21
C ASN A 13 -8.97 -7.63 4.79
N GLU A 14 -9.67 -8.59 4.17
CA GLU A 14 -10.27 -8.48 2.84
C GLU A 14 -11.49 -7.55 2.78
N LEU A 15 -11.99 -7.17 3.96
CA LEU A 15 -13.09 -6.21 4.11
C LEU A 15 -12.58 -4.79 4.30
N ARG A 16 -11.29 -4.54 4.07
CA ARG A 16 -10.71 -3.19 4.14
C ARG A 16 -10.33 -2.75 2.74
N CYS A 17 -10.67 -1.51 2.39
CA CYS A 17 -10.35 -0.92 1.10
C CYS A 17 -10.85 -1.75 -0.09
N ASN A 18 -12.01 -2.40 0.06
CA ASN A 18 -12.60 -3.26 -0.96
C ASN A 18 -13.66 -2.53 -1.80
N SER A 19 -13.80 -1.21 -1.62
CA SER A 19 -14.81 -0.33 -2.22
C SER A 19 -16.25 -0.61 -1.78
N VAL A 20 -16.44 -1.37 -0.71
CA VAL A 20 -17.73 -1.70 -0.11
C VAL A 20 -17.71 -1.23 1.34
N LYS A 21 -18.74 -0.48 1.74
CA LYS A 21 -18.89 -0.03 3.13
C LYS A 21 -19.41 -1.17 4.00
N ASP A 22 -18.51 -1.84 4.71
CA ASP A 22 -18.77 -2.92 5.66
C ASP A 22 -18.94 -2.39 7.11
N CYS A 23 -18.31 -1.27 7.47
CA CYS A 23 -18.57 -0.59 8.75
C CYS A 23 -19.78 0.36 8.65
N SER A 24 -20.49 0.56 9.77
CA SER A 24 -21.62 1.50 9.80
C SER A 24 -21.19 2.96 9.61
N ASP A 25 -20.00 3.32 10.08
CA ASP A 25 -19.38 4.63 9.86
C ASP A 25 -18.70 4.72 8.49
N GLY A 26 -18.19 3.61 7.94
CA GLY A 26 -17.47 3.54 6.66
C GLY A 26 -15.95 3.64 6.83
N SER A 27 -15.47 3.54 8.07
CA SER A 27 -14.05 3.66 8.42
C SER A 27 -13.16 2.58 7.81
N ASP A 28 -13.74 1.48 7.33
CA ASP A 28 -13.07 0.43 6.57
C ASP A 28 -12.58 0.86 5.18
N GLU A 29 -13.19 1.89 4.62
CA GLU A 29 -12.87 2.45 3.30
C GLU A 29 -12.16 3.82 3.38
N ASP A 30 -11.88 4.29 4.60
CA ASP A 30 -11.15 5.53 4.84
C ASP A 30 -9.64 5.32 4.88
N ASN A 31 -8.87 6.29 4.38
CA ASN A 31 -7.39 6.31 4.40
C ASN A 31 -6.72 5.10 3.72
N CYS A 32 -7.36 4.55 2.68
CA CYS A 32 -6.80 3.47 1.88
C CYS A 32 -5.53 3.90 1.11
N PRO A 33 -4.46 3.09 1.15
CA PRO A 33 -3.28 3.34 0.32
C PRO A 33 -3.59 3.11 -1.16
N ASP A 34 -2.75 3.66 -2.05
CA ASP A 34 -2.82 3.32 -3.46
C ASP A 34 -2.33 1.88 -3.69
N LEU A 35 -3.26 0.98 -4.04
CA LEU A 35 -3.01 -0.45 -4.30
C LEU A 35 -2.58 -0.74 -5.76
N SER A 36 -2.33 0.29 -6.56
CA SER A 36 -2.00 0.08 -7.98
C SER A 36 -0.52 -0.25 -8.16
N CYS A 37 -0.23 -1.31 -8.91
CA CYS A 37 1.12 -1.67 -9.31
C CYS A 37 1.65 -0.68 -10.37
N GLY A 38 2.87 -0.15 -10.21
CA GLY A 38 3.56 0.52 -11.32
C GLY A 38 3.32 2.02 -11.49
N LYS A 39 2.91 2.75 -10.44
CA LYS A 39 2.54 4.18 -10.55
C LYS A 39 3.71 5.15 -10.38
N ARG A 40 3.53 6.35 -10.94
CA ARG A 40 4.34 7.56 -10.66
C ARG A 40 3.63 8.38 -9.57
N LEU A 41 4.26 8.51 -8.42
CA LEU A 41 3.72 9.16 -7.23
C LEU A 41 4.35 10.55 -7.08
N GLY A 42 3.58 11.59 -7.39
CA GLY A 42 4.03 12.99 -7.40
C GLY A 42 3.50 13.87 -6.27
N ASN A 43 2.66 13.34 -5.39
CA ASN A 43 2.12 14.09 -4.25
C ASN A 43 3.18 14.30 -3.18
N PHE A 44 3.08 15.41 -2.44
CA PHE A 44 4.02 15.74 -1.37
C PHE A 44 4.03 14.70 -0.22
N TYR A 45 2.88 14.09 0.06
CA TYR A 45 2.69 13.00 1.00
C TYR A 45 1.69 11.99 0.44
N GLY A 46 1.71 10.77 0.97
CA GLY A 46 0.77 9.72 0.63
C GLY A 46 1.23 8.34 1.10
N SER A 47 0.42 7.34 0.82
CA SER A 47 0.70 5.93 1.07
C SER A 47 0.41 5.11 -0.18
N PHE A 48 1.21 4.07 -0.39
CA PHE A 48 1.04 3.10 -1.48
C PHE A 48 1.37 1.72 -0.93
N ALA A 49 0.81 0.69 -1.54
CA ALA A 49 1.07 -0.69 -1.15
C ALA A 49 0.99 -1.64 -2.34
N SER A 50 1.42 -2.87 -2.14
CA SER A 50 1.25 -3.93 -3.12
C SER A 50 -0.25 -4.19 -3.37
N PRO A 51 -0.64 -4.58 -4.61
CA PRO A 51 -2.05 -4.85 -4.96
C PRO A 51 -2.77 -5.92 -4.15
N ASP A 52 -2.01 -6.73 -3.41
CA ASP A 52 -2.46 -7.87 -2.63
C ASP A 52 -2.48 -7.62 -1.12
N LEU A 53 -2.19 -6.40 -0.66
CA LEU A 53 -2.13 -6.05 0.77
C LEU A 53 -3.37 -6.51 1.57
N PHE A 54 -4.56 -6.37 0.99
CA PHE A 54 -5.83 -6.74 1.62
C PHE A 54 -6.41 -8.06 1.05
N ARG A 55 -5.70 -8.80 0.19
CA ARG A 55 -6.25 -10.03 -0.40
C ARG A 55 -5.99 -11.24 0.49
N ALA A 56 -6.99 -12.11 0.66
CA ALA A 56 -6.85 -13.40 1.38
C ALA A 56 -5.87 -14.36 0.70
N ASP A 57 -5.75 -14.26 -0.64
CA ASP A 57 -4.95 -15.15 -1.46
C ASP A 57 -3.71 -14.41 -1.96
N HIS A 58 -2.67 -14.38 -1.12
CA HIS A 58 -1.34 -13.88 -1.46
C HIS A 58 -0.58 -14.78 -2.46
N SER A 59 -1.16 -15.90 -2.92
CA SER A 59 -0.42 -16.97 -3.60
C SER A 59 -0.64 -17.06 -5.11
N ARG A 60 -1.44 -16.17 -5.72
CA ARG A 60 -1.89 -16.34 -7.12
C ARG A 60 -1.19 -15.51 -8.18
N SER A 61 -0.27 -14.62 -7.83
CA SER A 61 0.38 -13.77 -8.84
C SER A 61 1.78 -13.36 -8.43
N ASP A 62 2.77 -13.69 -9.26
CA ASP A 62 4.12 -13.11 -9.19
C ASP A 62 4.03 -11.60 -9.47
N LEU A 63 3.86 -10.79 -8.43
CA LEU A 63 3.76 -9.34 -8.55
C LEU A 63 5.14 -8.72 -8.71
N ARG A 64 5.38 -8.08 -9.87
CA ARG A 64 6.62 -7.33 -10.16
C ARG A 64 6.28 -5.86 -10.34
N CYS A 65 6.21 -5.15 -9.22
CA CYS A 65 5.82 -3.75 -9.21
C CYS A 65 7.03 -2.81 -9.06
N THR A 66 6.96 -1.67 -9.73
CA THR A 66 7.96 -0.60 -9.60
C THR A 66 7.25 0.74 -9.49
N TRP A 67 7.38 1.38 -8.33
CA TRP A 67 6.82 2.72 -8.11
C TRP A 67 7.91 3.77 -8.23
N TYR A 68 7.59 4.88 -8.91
CA TYR A 68 8.49 6.02 -9.03
C TYR A 68 7.98 7.14 -8.15
N VAL A 69 8.69 7.44 -7.06
CA VAL A 69 8.33 8.52 -6.14
C VAL A 69 9.15 9.76 -6.49
N ASN A 70 8.47 10.82 -6.93
CA ASN A 70 9.10 12.11 -7.22
C ASN A 70 8.13 13.26 -6.94
N THR A 71 8.29 13.89 -5.79
CA THR A 71 7.44 15.01 -5.33
C THR A 71 7.75 16.33 -6.04
N GLN A 72 8.80 16.39 -6.86
CA GLN A 72 9.39 17.62 -7.44
C GLN A 72 9.75 18.67 -6.39
N ASP A 73 9.91 18.26 -5.13
CA ASP A 73 10.35 19.10 -4.03
C ASP A 73 11.86 18.91 -3.81
N ASN A 74 12.55 19.95 -3.35
CA ASN A 74 13.98 19.89 -3.09
C ASN A 74 14.34 19.21 -1.75
N ARG A 75 13.34 18.82 -0.96
CA ARG A 75 13.53 18.06 0.29
C ARG A 75 13.67 16.57 0.02
N HIS A 76 14.34 15.88 0.93
CA HIS A 76 14.52 14.44 0.85
C HIS A 76 13.18 13.73 1.05
N VAL A 77 12.96 12.66 0.29
CA VAL A 77 11.81 11.77 0.49
C VAL A 77 12.10 10.90 1.71
N LEU A 78 11.17 10.89 2.67
CA LEU A 78 11.19 9.97 3.80
C LEU A 78 10.23 8.81 3.50
N LEU A 79 10.77 7.60 3.43
CA LEU A 79 9.98 6.37 3.27
C LEU A 79 9.90 5.64 4.60
N GLN A 80 8.67 5.38 5.06
CA GLN A 80 8.39 4.48 6.17
C GLN A 80 7.80 3.19 5.61
N LEU A 81 8.40 2.06 5.92
CA LEU A 81 8.03 0.75 5.38
C LEU A 81 7.49 -0.15 6.51
N ASP A 82 6.33 -0.75 6.26
CA ASP A 82 5.81 -1.88 7.03
C ASP A 82 5.70 -3.07 6.06
N LEU A 83 6.42 -4.14 6.35
CA LEU A 83 6.66 -5.22 5.40
C LEU A 83 6.23 -6.56 5.99
N GLN A 84 5.32 -7.24 5.30
CA GLN A 84 4.95 -8.62 5.51
C GLN A 84 5.18 -9.38 4.20
N LEU A 85 6.38 -9.94 4.04
CA LEU A 85 6.82 -10.56 2.79
C LEU A 85 6.62 -12.08 2.83
N GLY A 86 6.22 -12.66 1.71
CA GLY A 86 6.18 -14.10 1.50
C GLY A 86 7.56 -14.71 1.29
N TYR A 87 7.60 -16.04 1.21
CA TYR A 87 8.83 -16.75 0.91
C TYR A 87 9.31 -16.43 -0.52
N ASN A 88 10.55 -15.94 -0.65
CA ASN A 88 11.18 -15.43 -1.88
C ASN A 88 10.71 -14.05 -2.39
N ASP A 89 9.85 -13.36 -1.65
CA ASP A 89 9.53 -11.97 -1.96
C ASP A 89 10.62 -11.03 -1.46
N TYR A 90 10.84 -9.93 -2.18
CA TYR A 90 11.81 -8.91 -1.79
C TYR A 90 11.36 -7.53 -2.24
N VAL A 91 11.81 -6.51 -1.50
CA VAL A 91 11.64 -5.10 -1.86
C VAL A 91 13.03 -4.50 -2.07
N LYS A 92 13.20 -3.77 -3.18
CA LYS A 92 14.41 -2.98 -3.45
C LYS A 92 14.05 -1.51 -3.50
N VAL A 93 14.81 -0.70 -2.77
CA VAL A 93 14.67 0.76 -2.76
C VAL A 93 15.92 1.34 -3.40
N TYR A 94 15.70 2.18 -4.41
CA TYR A 94 16.76 2.87 -5.14
C TYR A 94 16.58 4.37 -4.94
N ASP A 95 17.68 5.09 -4.71
CA ASP A 95 17.71 6.55 -4.72
C ASP A 95 18.31 7.02 -6.05
N GLY A 96 17.68 8.01 -6.69
CA GLY A 96 17.96 8.45 -8.06
C GLY A 96 17.38 7.52 -9.15
N ILE A 97 17.86 7.68 -10.38
CA ILE A 97 17.57 6.75 -11.49
C ILE A 97 18.38 5.45 -11.28
N GLY A 98 17.80 4.49 -10.56
CA GLY A 98 18.45 3.21 -10.23
C GLY A 98 18.87 2.37 -11.44
N GLU A 99 20.03 1.72 -11.27
CA GLU A 99 20.78 0.82 -12.17
C GLU A 99 20.98 1.32 -13.60
N ARG A 100 22.08 2.08 -13.80
CA ARG A 100 22.81 2.02 -15.07
C ARG A 100 23.15 0.56 -15.33
N GLY A 101 22.39 -0.08 -16.22
CA GLY A 101 22.81 -1.31 -16.86
C GLY A 101 24.17 -1.08 -17.50
N ASP A 102 25.17 -1.83 -17.04
CA ASP A 102 26.33 -2.17 -17.83
C ASP A 102 25.92 -3.35 -18.75
#